data_AF-A0A061A6U2-F1
#
_entry.id   AF-A0A061A6U2-F1
#
_cell.length_a   1.000
_cell.length_b   1.000
_cell.length_c   1.000
_cell.angle_alpha   90.00
_cell.angle_beta   90.00
_cell.angle_gamma   90.00
#
_symmetry.space_group_name_H-M   'P 1'
#
loop_
_entity.id
_entity.type
_entity.pdbx_description
1 polymer ?
#
loop_
_entity_poly.entity_id
_entity_poly.type
_entity_poly.pdbx_seq_one_letter_code
_entity_poly.pdbx_strand_id
1 'polypeptide(L)'
;QNRSLECSSGCSCPTEAFNPVCGSDGVEFRSPCHAGCLTKVLDDNTSKILKYTDCGCIGVSGSYGYALPGTCGSDCKHLLLPFMVLSALTCFIASFSQTPSYMMILR
;
A
#
# COMPACT_ATOMS: atom_id res chain seq x y z
N GLN A 1 17.99 6.69 7.24
CA GLN A 1 18.31 5.81 8.38
C GLN A 1 17.28 4.69 8.40
N ASN A 2 17.73 3.46 8.15
CA ASN A 2 16.94 2.29 7.78
C ASN A 2 16.29 1.64 9.03
N ARG A 3 15.36 2.34 9.71
CA ARG A 3 14.85 1.97 11.04
C ARG A 3 14.00 0.70 11.08
N SER A 4 13.42 0.29 9.96
CA SER A 4 12.55 -0.89 9.87
C SER A 4 13.30 -2.22 9.98
N LEU A 5 14.60 -2.27 9.62
CA LEU A 5 15.38 -3.52 9.65
C LEU A 5 15.88 -3.88 11.06
N GLU A 6 16.26 -2.88 11.86
CA GLU A 6 16.89 -3.08 13.17
C GLU A 6 15.88 -3.57 14.22
N CYS A 7 14.66 -3.02 14.23
CA CYS A 7 13.65 -3.34 15.23
C CYS A 7 13.01 -4.72 15.04
N SER A 8 12.88 -5.18 13.79
CA SER A 8 12.30 -6.48 13.44
C SER A 8 13.35 -7.60 13.44
N SER A 9 14.64 -7.29 13.53
CA SER A 9 15.74 -8.27 13.41
C SER A 9 15.70 -9.37 14.48
N GLY A 10 15.15 -9.08 15.66
CA GLY A 10 14.95 -10.04 16.74
C GLY A 10 13.68 -10.88 16.62
N CYS A 11 12.80 -10.59 15.65
CA CYS A 11 11.56 -11.34 15.44
C CYS A 11 11.77 -12.38 14.34
N SER A 12 11.67 -13.67 14.67
CA SER A 12 11.67 -14.77 13.68
C SER A 12 10.34 -14.85 12.93
N CYS A 13 9.97 -13.76 12.25
CA CYS A 13 8.74 -13.69 11.47
C CYS A 13 8.84 -14.59 10.22
N PRO A 14 7.80 -15.36 9.89
CA PRO A 14 7.78 -16.13 8.66
C PRO A 14 7.81 -15.21 7.43
N THR A 15 8.67 -15.51 6.47
CA THR A 15 8.84 -14.73 5.22
C THR A 15 7.58 -14.70 4.36
N GLU A 16 6.80 -15.78 4.43
CA GLU A 16 5.55 -15.94 3.67
C GLU A 16 4.35 -15.23 4.30
N ALA A 17 4.46 -14.76 5.54
CA ALA A 17 3.34 -14.07 6.20
C ALA A 17 3.16 -12.67 5.60
N PHE A 18 2.14 -12.54 4.75
CA PHE A 18 1.73 -11.28 4.16
C PHE A 18 0.38 -10.84 4.73
N ASN A 19 0.39 -9.78 5.53
CA ASN A 19 -0.81 -9.16 6.04
C ASN A 19 -0.54 -7.67 6.27
N PRO A 20 -0.64 -6.83 5.22
CA PRO A 20 -0.17 -5.45 5.27
C PRO A 20 -0.87 -4.67 6.39
N VAL A 21 -0.07 -3.91 7.13
CA VAL A 21 -0.53 -3.03 8.20
C VAL A 21 0.07 -1.64 8.03
N CYS A 22 -0.72 -0.63 8.37
CA CYS A 22 -0.29 0.76 8.37
C CYS A 22 0.05 1.19 9.80
N GLY A 23 1.32 1.51 10.06
CA GLY A 23 1.73 2.08 11.34
C GLY A 23 1.19 3.49 11.55
N SER A 24 1.09 3.89 12.81
CA SER A 24 0.73 5.27 13.19
C SER A 24 1.73 6.32 12.70
N ASP A 25 2.93 5.89 12.31
CA ASP A 25 3.98 6.68 11.68
C ASP A 25 3.82 6.82 10.15
N GLY A 26 2.79 6.19 9.57
CA GLY A 26 2.54 6.19 8.12
C GLY A 26 3.43 5.21 7.35
N VAL A 27 4.16 4.34 8.04
CA VAL A 27 4.99 3.31 7.41
C VAL A 27 4.18 2.04 7.22
N GLU A 28 4.25 1.47 6.02
CA GLU A 28 3.62 0.19 5.71
C GLU A 28 4.56 -0.98 6.03
N PHE A 29 4.05 -1.95 6.78
CA PHE A 29 4.77 -3.18 7.12
C PHE A 29 4.13 -4.39 6.44
N ARG A 30 4.98 -5.35 6.04
CA ARG A 30 4.58 -6.61 5.39
C ARG A 30 3.58 -7.40 6.23
N SER A 31 3.75 -7.39 7.55
CA SER A 31 2.89 -8.08 8.50
C SER A 31 2.98 -7.41 9.89
N PRO A 32 2.01 -7.64 10.79
CA PRO A 32 2.07 -7.11 12.16
C PRO A 32 3.30 -7.62 12.95
N CYS A 33 3.84 -8.79 12.59
CA CYS A 33 5.07 -9.31 13.18
C CYS A 33 6.29 -8.46 12.79
N HIS A 34 6.39 -8.05 11.52
CA HIS A 34 7.45 -7.16 11.05
C HIS A 34 7.34 -5.73 11.63
N ALA A 35 6.15 -5.35 12.08
CA ALA A 35 5.91 -4.13 12.84
C ALA A 35 6.19 -4.28 14.35
N GLY A 36 6.55 -5.50 14.81
CA GLY A 36 6.81 -5.80 16.21
C GLY A 36 5.58 -5.67 17.12
N CYS A 37 4.36 -5.85 16.59
CA CYS A 37 3.13 -5.75 17.35
C CYS A 37 2.85 -7.02 18.15
N LEU A 38 2.63 -6.89 19.46
CA LEU A 38 2.38 -8.01 20.37
C LEU A 38 0.88 -8.24 20.63
N THR A 39 0.07 -7.19 20.52
CA THR A 39 -1.34 -7.22 20.89
C THR A 39 -2.25 -6.91 19.71
N LYS A 40 -3.38 -7.64 19.59
CA LYS A 40 -4.44 -7.36 18.61
C LYS A 40 -5.73 -7.00 19.34
N VAL A 41 -6.40 -5.96 18.85
CA VAL A 41 -7.70 -5.51 19.34
C VAL A 41 -8.75 -5.93 18.32
N LEU A 42 -9.75 -6.67 18.79
CA LEU A 42 -10.85 -7.21 18.00
C LEU A 42 -12.11 -6.36 18.19
N ASP A 43 -12.92 -6.27 17.15
CA ASP A 43 -14.26 -5.72 17.21
C ASP A 43 -15.21 -6.71 17.90
N ASP A 44 -15.91 -6.25 18.94
CA ASP A 44 -16.81 -7.07 19.76
C ASP A 44 -17.98 -7.66 18.94
N ASN A 45 -18.43 -6.94 17.90
CA ASN A 45 -19.58 -7.35 17.09
C ASN A 45 -19.19 -8.22 15.88
N THR A 46 -18.04 -7.94 15.27
CA THR A 46 -17.65 -8.55 13.98
C THR A 46 -16.53 -9.59 14.12
N SER A 47 -15.92 -9.73 15.31
CA SER A 47 -14.70 -10.55 15.51
C SER A 47 -13.55 -10.20 14.55
N LYS A 48 -13.59 -8.99 13.97
CA LYS A 48 -12.60 -8.50 13.01
C LYS A 48 -11.49 -7.75 13.76
N ILE A 49 -10.26 -7.86 13.27
CA ILE A 49 -9.15 -7.09 13.81
C ILE A 49 -9.38 -5.61 13.50
N LEU A 50 -9.43 -4.77 14.53
CA LEU A 50 -9.59 -3.32 14.43
C LEU A 50 -8.23 -2.62 14.38
N LYS A 51 -7.34 -3.02 15.29
CA LYS A 51 -5.99 -2.44 15.41
C LYS A 51 -5.02 -3.43 16.05
N TYR A 52 -3.75 -3.26 15.75
CA TYR A 52 -2.63 -3.88 16.44
C TYR A 52 -1.99 -2.83 17.34
N THR A 53 -1.66 -3.20 18.56
CA THR A 53 -1.03 -2.33 19.55
C THR A 53 0.24 -2.97 20.08
N ASP A 54 1.01 -2.19 20.83
CA ASP A 54 2.27 -2.65 21.41
C ASP A 54 3.29 -2.99 20.30
N CYS A 55 3.38 -2.11 19.30
CA CYS A 55 4.24 -2.27 18.14
C CYS A 55 5.60 -1.64 18.40
N GLY A 56 6.63 -2.46 18.60
CA GLY A 56 7.99 -1.99 18.93
C GLY A 56 8.72 -1.29 17.77
N CYS A 57 8.32 -1.53 16.52
CA CYS A 57 8.89 -0.87 15.35
C CYS A 57 8.22 0.46 14.98
N ILE A 58 7.09 0.77 15.61
CA ILE A 58 6.27 1.94 15.28
C ILE A 58 6.35 2.88 16.48
N GLY A 59 7.00 4.03 16.32
CA GLY A 59 7.14 5.01 17.40
C GLY A 59 8.54 5.61 17.52
N VAL A 60 8.64 6.70 18.27
CA VAL A 60 9.90 7.39 18.58
C VAL A 60 10.36 7.00 19.98
N SER A 61 11.61 6.52 20.07
CA SER A 61 12.42 6.27 21.27
C SER A 61 11.64 6.00 22.57
N GLY A 62 11.17 4.76 22.74
CA GLY A 62 10.59 4.27 23.99
C GLY A 62 9.05 4.27 24.08
N SER A 63 8.36 4.76 23.05
CA SER A 63 6.89 4.64 22.95
C SER A 63 6.49 3.55 21.96
N TYR A 64 5.59 2.67 22.38
CA TYR A 64 4.94 1.70 21.50
C TYR A 64 3.84 2.37 20.69
N GLY A 65 3.86 2.15 19.39
CA GLY A 65 2.84 2.63 18.46
C GLY A 65 1.73 1.61 18.25
N TYR A 66 0.83 1.97 17.36
CA TYR A 66 -0.25 1.09 16.89
C TYR A 66 -0.21 0.99 15.37
N ALA A 67 -0.72 -0.12 14.84
CA ALA A 67 -0.89 -0.32 13.42
C ALA A 67 -2.34 -0.67 13.10
N LEU A 68 -2.87 -0.17 11.99
CA LEU A 68 -4.17 -0.57 11.47
C LEU A 68 -4.02 -1.67 10.42
N PRO A 69 -4.95 -2.63 10.34
CA PRO A 69 -4.98 -3.58 9.24
C PRO A 69 -5.28 -2.87 7.92
N GLY A 70 -4.51 -3.19 6.89
CA GLY A 70 -4.60 -2.56 5.57
C GLY A 70 -3.35 -1.76 5.21
N THR A 71 -3.37 -1.19 4.00
CA THR A 71 -2.29 -0.34 3.50
C THR A 71 -2.48 1.09 3.99
N CYS A 72 -1.39 1.87 4.10
CA CYS A 72 -1.50 3.28 4.51
C CYS A 72 -2.22 4.18 3.48
N GLY A 73 -2.59 3.61 2.33
CA GLY A 73 -3.12 4.36 1.20
C GLY A 73 -1.99 5.12 0.50
N SER A 74 -1.90 4.96 -0.81
CA SER A 74 -1.00 5.78 -1.60
C SER A 74 -1.76 7.01 -2.10
N ASP A 75 -1.19 8.19 -1.91
CA ASP A 75 -1.71 9.45 -2.48
C ASP A 75 -1.74 9.43 -4.03
N CYS A 76 -1.02 8.47 -4.63
CA CYS A 76 -0.93 8.24 -6.07
C CYS A 76 -2.26 7.90 -6.78
N LYS A 77 -3.37 7.72 -6.06
CA LYS A 77 -4.69 7.52 -6.71
C LYS A 77 -5.07 8.69 -7.61
N HIS A 78 -4.64 9.91 -7.28
CA HIS A 78 -4.87 11.08 -8.12
C HIS A 78 -4.10 11.04 -9.46
N LEU A 79 -3.03 10.24 -9.56
CA LEU A 79 -2.21 10.12 -10.78
C LEU A 79 -2.70 9.01 -11.74
N LEU A 80 -3.40 8.01 -11.21
CA LEU A 80 -3.95 6.91 -12.02
C LEU A 80 -5.09 7.38 -12.94
N LEU A 81 -5.95 8.27 -12.44
CA LEU A 81 -7.09 8.81 -13.19
C LEU A 81 -6.67 9.65 -14.42
N PRO A 82 -5.75 10.63 -14.33
CA PRO A 82 -5.27 11.36 -15.50
C PRO A 82 -4.49 10.45 -16.46
N PHE A 83 -3.76 9.44 -15.96
CA PHE A 83 -3.10 8.47 -16.82
C PHE A 83 -4.10 7.65 -17.67
N MET A 84 -5.19 7.18 -17.05
CA MET A 84 -6.27 6.49 -17.77
C MET A 84 -6.93 7.38 -18.83
N VAL A 85 -7.18 8.66 -18.52
CA VAL A 85 -7.77 9.61 -19.47
C VAL A 85 -6.82 9.92 -20.63
N LEU A 86 -5.55 10.19 -20.32
CA LEU A 86 -4.53 10.53 -21.33
C LEU A 86 -4.30 9.36 -22.29
N SER A 87 -4.17 8.14 -21.76
CA SER A 87 -4.02 6.94 -22.58
C SER A 87 -5.22 6.72 -23.50
N ALA A 88 -6.45 6.83 -22.99
CA ALA A 88 -7.66 6.72 -23.82
C ALA A 88 -7.71 7.78 -24.94
N LEU A 89 -7.34 9.03 -24.62
CA LEU A 89 -7.30 10.12 -25.60
C LEU A 89 -6.26 9.84 -26.70
N THR A 90 -5.06 9.38 -26.33
CA THR A 90 -4.01 9.04 -27.31
C THR A 90 -4.43 7.90 -28.24
N CYS A 91 -5.09 6.86 -27.71
CA CYS A 91 -5.63 5.78 -28.52
C CYS A 91 -6.69 6.29 -29.51
N PHE A 92 -7.59 7.17 -29.07
CA PHE A 92 -8.63 7.74 -29.93
C PHE A 92 -8.04 8.56 -31.09
N ILE A 93 -7.07 9.44 -30.80
CA ILE A 93 -6.39 10.27 -31.80
C ILE A 93 -5.65 9.38 -32.81
N ALA A 94 -4.96 8.33 -32.34
CA ALA A 94 -4.25 7.39 -33.21
C ALA A 94 -5.20 6.69 -34.19
N SER A 95 -6.34 6.17 -33.71
CA SER A 95 -7.34 5.53 -34.57
C SER A 95 -7.88 6.50 -35.64
N PHE A 96 -8.26 7.72 -35.24
CA PHE A 96 -8.81 8.71 -36.17
C PHE A 96 -7.77 9.23 -37.17
N SER A 97 -6.49 9.33 -36.79
CA SER A 97 -5.41 9.71 -37.71
C SER A 97 -5.06 8.58 -38.69
N GLN A 98 -5.23 7.32 -38.28
CA GLN A 98 -4.85 6.17 -39.08
C GLN A 98 -5.92 5.79 -40.13
N THR A 99 -7.21 6.00 -39.86
CA THR A 99 -8.29 5.76 -40.83
C THR A 99 -8.18 6.57 -42.15
N PRO A 100 -7.97 7.91 -42.15
CA PRO A 100 -7.84 8.70 -43.38
C PRO A 100 -6.54 8.39 -44.13
N SER A 101 -5.49 7.97 -43.42
CA SER A 101 -4.21 7.56 -44.02
C SER A 101 -4.38 6.31 -44.88
N TYR A 102 -5.14 5.30 -44.41
CA TYR A 102 -5.47 4.13 -45.22
C TYR A 102 -6.46 4.44 -46.35
N MET A 103 -7.45 5.32 -46.12
CA MET A 103 -8.39 5.76 -47.15
C MET A 103 -7.73 6.62 -48.26
N MET A 104 -6.60 7.26 -47.97
CA MET A 104 -5.81 8.06 -48.92
C MET A 104 -5.00 7.20 -49.91
N ILE A 105 -4.73 5.93 -49.60
CA ILE A 105 -3.89 5.04 -50.41
C ILE A 105 -4.70 4.16 -51.38
N LEU A 106 -6.00 3.96 -51.14
CA LEU A 106 -6.90 3.14 -51.98
C LEU A 106 -7.59 3.92 -53.11
N ARG A 107 -6.98 5.01 -53.56
CA ARG A 107 -7.39 5.80 -54.73
C ARG A 107 -6.24 5.89 -55.72
#